data_AF-A4IK53-F1
#
_entry.id   AF-A4IK53-F1
#
_cell.length_a   1.000
_cell.length_b   1.000
_cell.length_c   1.000
_cell.angle_alpha   90.00
_cell.angle_beta   90.00
_cell.angle_gamma   90.00
#
_symmetry.space_group_name_H-M   'P 1'
#
loop_
_entity.id
_entity.type
_entity.pdbx_description
1 polymer ?
#
loop_
_entity_poly.entity_id
_entity_poly.type
_entity_poly.pdbx_seq_one_letter_code
_entity_poly.pdbx_strand_id
1 'polypeptide(L)'
;MLPAHDTCTVYHGTNLFAARVIRKIGIRLDVQRELTDFGKGFYVTLNPQQAKNWAQIRAMHPQISPDLLAQLNMSQSQYFNHPEIKIPACLVYELNVSQLRQLNGKEFSLPHEPGWERHQRSWERFVLDCRTGKRHHYDYVYGPVAKGHLTNIEKIKVSHTKDQLSLNSMRAVTCLSALDIVAFKPEDIYMKAFLLKQLWNHIQNSENARNYRFLHEIRNELMMIGNLTSRQADKMLRQSLTSLPFSSIIMHEPAAYWAFSVLYGMRKLWYKEYEVYMKKKHGARK
;
A
#
# COMPACT_ATOMS: atom_id res chain seq x y z
N MET A 1 6.45 -19.65 -2.48
CA MET A 1 5.79 -20.20 -1.28
C MET A 1 6.48 -19.68 -0.03
N LEU A 2 5.87 -19.82 1.14
CA LEU A 2 6.58 -19.56 2.39
C LEU A 2 7.77 -20.54 2.53
N PRO A 3 8.86 -20.16 3.22
CA PRO A 3 10.01 -21.04 3.42
C PRO A 3 9.62 -22.38 4.05
N ALA A 4 10.34 -23.45 3.72
CA ALA A 4 10.07 -24.77 4.28
C ALA A 4 10.47 -24.88 5.77
N HIS A 5 11.27 -23.95 6.27
CA HIS A 5 11.71 -23.88 7.67
C HIS A 5 10.54 -23.62 8.64
N ASP A 6 10.70 -24.07 9.88
CA ASP A 6 9.71 -23.87 10.96
C ASP A 6 9.53 -22.39 11.33
N THR A 7 10.60 -21.59 11.18
CA THR A 7 10.58 -20.16 11.44
C THR A 7 11.25 -19.37 10.32
N CYS A 8 10.86 -18.11 10.16
CA CYS A 8 11.56 -17.16 9.30
C CYS A 8 11.40 -15.72 9.78
N THR A 9 12.26 -14.82 9.32
CA THR A 9 12.12 -13.38 9.61
C THR A 9 11.22 -12.70 8.59
N VAL A 10 10.29 -11.88 9.07
CA VAL A 10 9.40 -11.07 8.23
C VAL A 10 9.42 -9.60 8.65
N TYR A 11 9.14 -8.72 7.70
CA TYR A 11 9.33 -7.28 7.83
C TYR A 11 8.06 -6.51 7.48
N HIS A 12 7.69 -5.51 8.28
CA HIS A 12 6.63 -4.55 7.98
C HIS A 12 7.20 -3.13 7.86
N GLY A 13 7.17 -2.57 6.65
CA GLY A 13 7.63 -1.20 6.39
C GLY A 13 6.57 -0.14 6.72
N THR A 14 6.92 0.81 7.59
CA THR A 14 6.04 1.88 8.07
C THR A 14 6.85 3.13 8.49
N ASN A 15 6.28 4.02 9.30
CA ASN A 15 7.01 5.09 9.98
C ASN A 15 7.21 4.79 11.48
N LEU A 16 8.17 5.46 12.10
CA LEU A 16 8.57 5.18 13.49
C LEU A 16 7.43 5.39 14.48
N PHE A 17 6.57 6.39 14.25
CA PHE A 17 5.39 6.61 15.08
C PHE A 17 4.48 5.38 15.08
N ALA A 18 4.09 4.89 13.90
CA ALA A 18 3.23 3.73 13.75
C ALA A 18 3.89 2.45 14.30
N ALA A 19 5.19 2.27 14.09
CA ALA A 19 5.93 1.14 14.67
C ALA A 19 5.88 1.14 16.21
N ARG A 20 6.06 2.30 16.84
CA ARG A 20 5.98 2.44 18.30
C ARG A 20 4.57 2.26 18.84
N VAL A 21 3.55 2.72 18.11
CA VAL A 21 2.15 2.42 18.44
C VAL A 21 1.91 0.91 18.43
N ILE A 22 2.31 0.21 17.37
CA ILE A 22 2.16 -1.26 17.27
C ILE A 22 2.89 -1.98 18.41
N ARG A 23 4.11 -1.54 18.76
CA ARG A 23 4.82 -2.10 19.93
C ARG A 23 4.09 -1.87 21.25
N LYS A 24 3.44 -0.71 21.42
CA LYS A 24 2.78 -0.32 22.68
C LYS A 24 1.42 -1.00 22.87
N ILE A 25 0.60 -1.07 21.82
CA ILE A 25 -0.80 -1.52 21.93
C ILE A 25 -1.12 -2.78 21.10
N GLY A 26 -0.11 -3.37 20.46
CA GLY A 26 -0.26 -4.54 19.60
C GLY A 26 -0.74 -4.21 18.18
N ILE A 27 -0.76 -5.25 17.33
CA ILE A 27 -1.30 -5.17 15.98
C ILE A 27 -2.84 -5.10 16.06
N ARG A 28 -3.41 -4.07 15.45
CA ARG A 28 -4.85 -3.82 15.43
C ARG A 28 -5.41 -4.07 14.04
N LEU A 29 -6.10 -5.20 13.87
CA LEU A 29 -6.70 -5.60 12.58
C LEU A 29 -8.00 -4.83 12.27
N ASP A 30 -8.65 -4.27 13.28
CA ASP A 30 -9.86 -3.46 13.16
C ASP A 30 -9.64 -2.11 12.47
N VAL A 31 -8.40 -1.58 12.52
CA VAL A 31 -8.04 -0.27 11.94
C VAL A 31 -7.29 -0.36 10.61
N GLN A 32 -7.16 -1.56 10.03
CA GLN A 32 -6.50 -1.78 8.74
C GLN A 32 -7.40 -1.44 7.55
N ARG A 33 -6.79 -1.11 6.41
CA ARG A 33 -7.49 -0.91 5.12
C ARG A 33 -8.18 -2.20 4.68
N GLU A 34 -9.40 -2.09 4.17
CA GLU A 34 -10.18 -3.20 3.65
C GLU A 34 -9.82 -3.56 2.20
N LEU A 35 -9.59 -2.55 1.35
CA LEU A 35 -9.47 -2.72 -0.09
C LEU A 35 -8.01 -2.91 -0.54
N THR A 36 -7.37 -3.94 0.00
CA THR A 36 -5.97 -4.31 -0.27
C THR A 36 -5.89 -5.64 -1.01
N ASP A 37 -4.70 -6.03 -1.48
CA ASP A 37 -4.51 -7.21 -2.34
C ASP A 37 -5.08 -8.50 -1.75
N PHE A 38 -4.89 -8.71 -0.46
CA PHE A 38 -5.29 -9.91 0.28
C PHE A 38 -6.25 -9.57 1.43
N GLY A 39 -7.09 -8.54 1.23
CA GLY A 39 -8.10 -8.11 2.17
C GLY A 39 -7.55 -7.49 3.46
N LYS A 40 -8.44 -7.16 4.40
CA LYS A 40 -8.09 -6.52 5.67
C LYS A 40 -7.14 -7.42 6.48
N GLY A 41 -5.94 -6.92 6.77
CA GLY A 41 -4.91 -7.69 7.47
C GLY A 41 -3.67 -6.87 7.82
N PHE A 42 -2.76 -7.47 8.58
CA PHE A 42 -1.42 -6.94 8.84
C PHE A 42 -0.43 -7.53 7.84
N TYR A 43 0.17 -6.68 7.02
CA TYR A 43 0.99 -7.09 5.88
C TYR A 43 2.47 -7.07 6.23
N VAL A 44 3.16 -8.17 5.94
CA VAL A 44 4.60 -8.33 6.07
C VAL A 44 5.19 -8.87 4.77
N THR A 45 6.51 -8.85 4.62
CA THR A 45 7.24 -9.46 3.50
C THR A 45 8.49 -10.15 4.01
N LEU A 46 9.00 -11.14 3.28
CA LEU A 46 10.29 -11.77 3.57
C LEU A 46 11.48 -10.92 3.08
N ASN A 47 11.21 -9.91 2.25
CA ASN A 47 12.25 -9.09 1.64
C ASN A 47 12.51 -7.80 2.46
N PRO A 48 13.66 -7.68 3.16
CA PRO A 48 13.95 -6.50 3.98
C PRO A 48 14.09 -5.21 3.17
N GLN A 49 14.65 -5.28 1.95
CA GLN A 49 14.79 -4.13 1.07
C GLN A 49 13.42 -3.65 0.58
N GLN A 50 12.50 -4.56 0.30
CA GLN A 50 11.12 -4.22 -0.02
C GLN A 50 10.45 -3.49 1.15
N ALA A 51 10.59 -3.99 2.38
CA ALA A 51 10.04 -3.34 3.57
C ALA A 51 10.66 -1.95 3.80
N LYS A 52 11.97 -1.78 3.62
CA LYS A 52 12.64 -0.47 3.68
C LYS A 52 12.06 0.51 2.67
N ASN A 53 11.83 0.08 1.43
CA ASN A 53 11.22 0.92 0.39
C ASN A 53 9.80 1.35 0.78
N TRP A 54 9.01 0.44 1.36
CA TRP A 54 7.68 0.78 1.90
C TRP A 54 7.76 1.75 3.08
N ALA A 55 8.73 1.60 3.97
CA ALA A 55 8.95 2.50 5.10
C ALA A 55 9.22 3.94 4.63
N GLN A 56 10.07 4.11 3.60
CA GLN A 56 10.34 5.42 3.01
C GLN A 56 9.05 6.05 2.48
N ILE A 57 8.21 5.28 1.77
CA ILE A 57 6.91 5.75 1.26
C ILE A 57 5.98 6.17 2.40
N ARG A 58 5.88 5.37 3.47
CA ARG A 58 5.00 5.64 4.61
C ARG A 58 5.46 6.85 5.44
N ALA A 59 6.76 7.15 5.44
CA ALA A 59 7.29 8.37 6.04
C ALA A 59 7.06 9.62 5.17
N MET A 60 7.14 9.48 3.84
CA MET A 60 6.83 10.56 2.89
C MET A 60 5.33 10.86 2.81
N HIS A 61 4.48 9.85 3.00
CA HIS A 61 3.04 9.95 2.93
C HIS A 61 2.37 9.36 4.18
N PRO A 62 2.52 10.01 5.36
CA PRO A 62 1.95 9.50 6.60
C PRO A 62 0.44 9.36 6.48
N GLN A 63 -0.04 8.19 6.85
CA GLN A 63 -1.44 7.82 6.88
C GLN A 63 -1.71 7.11 8.20
N ILE A 64 -2.82 7.42 8.84
CA ILE A 64 -3.24 6.77 10.07
C ILE A 64 -4.77 6.68 10.11
N SER A 65 -5.29 5.69 10.82
CA SER A 65 -6.73 5.55 11.01
C SER A 65 -7.27 6.64 11.94
N PRO A 66 -8.37 7.34 11.56
CA PRO A 66 -9.11 8.18 12.51
C PRO A 66 -9.54 7.41 13.76
N ASP A 67 -9.89 6.13 13.63
CA ASP A 67 -10.29 5.31 14.79
C ASP A 67 -9.09 5.02 15.68
N LEU A 68 -7.91 4.81 15.09
CA LEU A 68 -6.68 4.64 15.85
C LEU A 68 -6.31 5.95 16.57
N LEU A 69 -6.48 7.11 15.92
CA LEU A 69 -6.28 8.40 16.57
C LEU A 69 -7.23 8.62 17.75
N ALA A 70 -8.51 8.27 17.59
CA ALA A 70 -9.49 8.32 18.67
C ALA A 70 -9.08 7.41 19.85
N GLN A 71 -8.63 6.19 19.57
CA GLN A 71 -8.13 5.25 20.58
C GLN A 71 -6.86 5.75 21.28
N LEU A 72 -6.02 6.52 20.57
CA LEU A 72 -4.81 7.14 21.12
C LEU A 72 -5.10 8.48 21.82
N ASN A 73 -6.35 8.94 21.85
CA ASN A 73 -6.75 10.28 22.28
C ASN A 73 -5.89 11.39 21.64
N MET A 74 -5.66 11.27 20.33
CA MET A 74 -4.78 12.14 19.57
C MET A 74 -5.55 12.84 18.45
N SER A 75 -5.43 14.16 18.37
CA SER A 75 -5.99 14.93 17.26
C SER A 75 -5.17 14.72 15.97
N GLN A 76 -5.82 14.98 14.83
CA GLN A 76 -5.17 14.91 13.53
C GLN A 76 -3.98 15.88 13.40
N SER A 77 -4.09 17.07 14.02
CA SER A 77 -3.02 18.07 14.04
C SER A 77 -1.82 17.58 14.84
N GLN A 78 -2.05 17.00 16.02
CA GLN A 78 -0.98 16.40 16.82
C GLN A 78 -0.26 15.28 16.06
N TYR A 79 -1.00 14.42 15.36
CA TYR A 79 -0.40 13.37 14.52
C TYR A 79 0.48 13.96 13.41
N PHE A 80 -0.03 14.88 12.59
CA PHE A 80 0.72 15.41 11.44
C PHE A 80 1.91 16.31 11.84
N ASN A 81 1.93 16.84 13.05
CA ASN A 81 3.06 17.58 13.61
C ASN A 81 4.07 16.69 14.35
N HIS A 82 3.77 15.41 14.55
CA HIS A 82 4.64 14.51 15.29
C HIS A 82 5.91 14.18 14.47
N PRO A 83 7.13 14.38 15.00
CA PRO A 83 8.36 14.26 14.22
C PRO A 83 8.59 12.85 13.66
N GLU A 84 8.16 11.82 14.42
CA GLU A 84 8.42 10.42 14.08
C GLU A 84 7.61 9.89 12.89
N ILE A 85 6.58 10.61 12.43
CA ILE A 85 5.84 10.20 11.23
C ILE A 85 6.70 10.32 9.97
N LYS A 86 7.76 11.14 10.02
CA LYS A 86 8.69 11.39 8.91
C LYS A 86 9.93 10.50 8.97
N ILE A 87 10.03 9.63 9.98
CA ILE A 87 11.16 8.71 10.15
C ILE A 87 10.71 7.34 9.63
N PRO A 88 11.29 6.84 8.52
CA PRO A 88 11.03 5.49 8.04
C PRO A 88 11.44 4.46 9.09
N ALA A 89 10.60 3.44 9.31
CA ALA A 89 10.92 2.33 10.20
C ALA A 89 10.36 1.00 9.69
N CYS A 90 11.05 -0.09 10.02
CA CYS A 90 10.53 -1.45 9.85
C CYS A 90 10.27 -2.07 11.22
N LEU A 91 9.12 -2.73 11.37
CA LEU A 91 8.96 -3.76 12.39
C LEU A 91 9.56 -5.05 11.85
N VAL A 92 10.38 -5.72 12.66
CA VAL A 92 11.00 -7.00 12.35
C VAL A 92 10.42 -8.04 13.30
N TYR A 93 9.94 -9.15 12.76
CA TYR A 93 9.38 -10.24 13.55
C TYR A 93 10.00 -11.57 13.17
N GLU A 94 10.09 -12.47 14.14
CA GLU A 94 10.19 -13.90 13.88
C GLU A 94 8.78 -14.47 13.67
N LEU A 95 8.56 -15.13 12.53
CA LEU A 95 7.32 -15.82 12.19
C LEU A 95 7.49 -17.31 12.43
N ASN A 96 6.60 -17.89 13.24
CA ASN A 96 6.43 -19.35 13.35
C ASN A 96 5.60 -19.86 12.17
N VAL A 97 6.29 -20.33 11.13
CA VAL A 97 5.70 -20.82 9.88
C VAL A 97 4.95 -22.13 10.10
N SER A 98 5.45 -23.00 10.97
CA SER A 98 4.81 -24.30 11.26
C SER A 98 3.47 -24.13 11.97
N GLN A 99 3.38 -23.20 12.93
CA GLN A 99 2.10 -22.83 13.54
C GLN A 99 1.18 -22.12 12.56
N LEU A 100 1.71 -21.21 11.73
CA LEU A 100 0.92 -20.50 10.72
C LEU A 100 0.26 -21.48 9.74
N ARG A 101 0.99 -22.50 9.29
CA ARG A 101 0.49 -23.53 8.36
C ARG A 101 -0.61 -24.42 8.93
N GLN A 102 -0.78 -24.45 10.25
CA GLN A 102 -1.92 -25.14 10.90
C GLN A 102 -3.23 -24.33 10.81
N LEU A 103 -3.18 -23.07 10.38
CA LEU A 103 -4.34 -22.19 10.23
C LEU A 103 -4.96 -22.30 8.83
N ASN A 104 -6.13 -21.68 8.64
CA ASN A 104 -6.79 -21.63 7.34
C ASN A 104 -6.06 -20.66 6.39
N GLY A 105 -5.06 -21.16 5.67
CA GLY A 105 -4.19 -20.37 4.80
C GLY A 105 -4.53 -20.43 3.31
N LYS A 106 -4.14 -19.37 2.58
CA LYS A 106 -4.07 -19.39 1.11
C LYS A 106 -2.69 -18.96 0.64
N GLU A 107 -1.93 -19.89 0.06
CA GLU A 107 -0.63 -19.59 -0.56
C GLU A 107 -0.75 -19.60 -2.09
N PHE A 108 -0.26 -18.54 -2.73
CA PHE A 108 -0.06 -18.47 -4.17
C PHE A 108 1.42 -18.58 -4.49
N SER A 109 1.76 -19.32 -5.54
CA SER A 109 3.14 -19.38 -6.04
C SER A 109 3.64 -18.00 -6.48
N LEU A 110 4.93 -17.75 -6.36
CA LEU A 110 5.56 -16.55 -6.91
C LEU A 110 5.85 -16.75 -8.41
N PRO A 111 5.96 -15.68 -9.21
CA PRO A 111 6.13 -15.80 -10.67
C PRO A 111 7.33 -16.58 -11.18
N HIS A 112 8.37 -16.74 -10.35
CA HIS A 112 9.55 -17.54 -10.68
C HIS A 112 9.43 -19.01 -10.27
N GLU A 113 8.33 -19.40 -9.65
CA GLU A 113 8.09 -20.78 -9.20
C GLU A 113 7.30 -21.57 -10.24
N PRO A 114 7.57 -22.88 -10.41
CA PRO A 114 6.91 -23.71 -11.42
C PRO A 114 5.37 -23.75 -11.31
N GLY A 115 4.82 -23.53 -10.12
CA GLY A 115 3.37 -23.52 -9.88
C GLY A 115 2.65 -22.25 -10.34
N TRP A 116 3.37 -21.20 -10.74
CA TRP A 116 2.78 -19.89 -11.03
C TRP A 116 1.75 -19.92 -12.15
N GLU A 117 2.03 -20.59 -13.26
CA GLU A 117 1.14 -20.59 -14.43
C GLU A 117 -0.27 -21.10 -14.08
N ARG A 118 -0.35 -22.07 -13.16
CA ARG A 118 -1.62 -22.62 -12.66
C ARG A 118 -2.29 -21.70 -11.64
N HIS A 119 -1.51 -20.94 -10.88
CA HIS A 119 -2.02 -20.04 -9.85
C HIS A 119 -2.42 -18.66 -10.38
N GLN A 120 -1.83 -18.19 -11.47
CA GLN A 120 -1.96 -16.81 -11.94
C GLN A 120 -3.41 -16.33 -12.02
N ARG A 121 -4.28 -17.03 -12.77
CA ARG A 121 -5.69 -16.61 -12.92
C ARG A 121 -6.44 -16.58 -11.59
N SER A 122 -6.21 -17.57 -10.72
CA SER A 122 -6.87 -17.63 -9.41
C SER A 122 -6.36 -16.55 -8.46
N TRP A 123 -5.07 -16.21 -8.52
CA TRP A 123 -4.47 -15.10 -7.79
C TRP A 123 -5.02 -13.76 -8.29
N GLU A 124 -5.06 -13.52 -9.60
CA GLU A 124 -5.62 -12.29 -10.20
C GLU A 124 -7.07 -12.10 -9.76
N ARG A 125 -7.89 -13.16 -9.83
CA ARG A 125 -9.29 -13.11 -9.39
C ARG A 125 -9.41 -12.85 -7.89
N PHE A 126 -8.57 -13.48 -7.08
CA PHE A 126 -8.57 -13.28 -5.63
C PHE A 126 -8.24 -11.84 -5.25
N VAL A 127 -7.20 -11.26 -5.86
CA VAL A 127 -6.82 -9.86 -5.66
C VAL A 127 -7.93 -8.91 -6.10
N LEU A 128 -8.60 -9.19 -7.23
CA LEU A 128 -9.73 -8.39 -7.70
C LEU A 128 -10.89 -8.42 -6.70
N ASP A 129 -11.25 -9.61 -6.23
CA ASP A 129 -12.30 -9.80 -5.23
C ASP A 129 -11.97 -8.99 -3.95
N CYS A 130 -10.73 -9.06 -3.46
CA CYS A 130 -10.33 -8.31 -2.26
C CYS A 130 -10.37 -6.79 -2.48
N ARG A 131 -9.80 -6.28 -3.58
CA ARG A 131 -9.78 -4.84 -3.93
C ARG A 131 -11.17 -4.27 -4.21
N THR A 132 -12.15 -5.10 -4.57
CA THR A 132 -13.56 -4.71 -4.75
C THR A 132 -14.41 -4.88 -3.49
N GLY A 133 -13.81 -5.33 -2.38
CA GLY A 133 -14.44 -5.42 -1.06
C GLY A 133 -15.12 -6.75 -0.75
N LYS A 134 -14.94 -7.78 -1.61
CA LYS A 134 -15.40 -9.12 -1.29
C LYS A 134 -14.51 -9.72 -0.21
N ARG A 135 -15.13 -10.13 0.90
CA ARG A 135 -14.44 -10.70 2.07
C ARG A 135 -14.13 -12.18 1.84
N HIS A 136 -13.04 -12.64 2.46
CA HIS A 136 -12.66 -14.04 2.56
C HIS A 136 -12.46 -14.45 4.03
N HIS A 137 -12.31 -15.76 4.28
CA HIS A 137 -12.22 -16.34 5.63
C HIS A 137 -10.85 -16.93 5.96
N TYR A 138 -9.84 -16.70 5.10
CA TYR A 138 -8.47 -17.12 5.37
C TYR A 138 -7.89 -16.36 6.57
N ASP A 139 -7.22 -17.09 7.45
CA ASP A 139 -6.44 -16.56 8.57
C ASP A 139 -5.18 -15.84 8.06
N TYR A 140 -4.59 -16.32 6.96
CA TYR A 140 -3.49 -15.66 6.27
C TYR A 140 -3.52 -15.92 4.76
N VAL A 141 -2.89 -15.01 4.01
CA VAL A 141 -2.69 -15.15 2.57
C VAL A 141 -1.26 -14.77 2.21
N TYR A 142 -0.57 -15.64 1.50
CA TYR A 142 0.77 -15.38 0.96
C TYR A 142 0.76 -15.40 -0.56
N GLY A 143 1.52 -14.51 -1.19
CA GLY A 143 1.68 -14.52 -2.64
C GLY A 143 2.39 -13.29 -3.17
N PRO A 144 2.45 -13.13 -4.50
CA PRO A 144 3.09 -11.97 -5.10
C PRO A 144 2.26 -10.70 -4.88
N VAL A 145 2.96 -9.56 -4.88
CA VAL A 145 2.32 -8.24 -4.83
C VAL A 145 1.69 -7.92 -6.18
N ALA A 146 0.47 -7.38 -6.17
CA ALA A 146 -0.13 -6.90 -7.39
C ALA A 146 0.45 -5.54 -7.80
N LYS A 147 1.03 -5.51 -9.00
CA LYS A 147 1.36 -4.33 -9.77
C LYS A 147 0.16 -3.84 -10.58
N GLY A 148 0.26 -2.57 -10.96
CA GLY A 148 -0.69 -1.96 -11.87
C GLY A 148 -1.88 -1.36 -11.13
N HIS A 149 -2.01 -0.05 -11.29
CA HIS A 149 -3.17 0.58 -11.90
C HIS A 149 -2.65 1.76 -12.70
N LEU A 150 -2.53 1.59 -14.02
CA LEU A 150 -2.28 2.76 -14.87
C LEU A 150 -3.36 2.97 -15.92
N THR A 151 -4.24 1.99 -16.20
CA THR A 151 -5.37 2.25 -17.12
C THR A 151 -6.59 1.34 -17.10
N ASN A 152 -6.58 0.24 -16.34
CA ASN A 152 -7.69 -0.71 -16.38
C ASN A 152 -7.72 -1.55 -15.09
N ILE A 153 -8.82 -1.46 -14.35
CA ILE A 153 -9.05 -2.24 -13.12
C ILE A 153 -9.13 -3.75 -13.43
N GLU A 154 -9.39 -4.11 -14.69
CA GLU A 154 -9.52 -5.49 -15.14
C GLU A 154 -8.17 -6.16 -15.50
N LYS A 155 -7.03 -5.47 -15.36
CA LYS A 155 -5.70 -6.05 -15.61
C LYS A 155 -4.79 -5.90 -14.39
N ILE A 156 -5.09 -6.66 -13.35
CA ILE A 156 -4.16 -6.92 -12.24
C ILE A 156 -2.88 -7.51 -12.86
N LYS A 157 -1.73 -6.88 -12.60
CA LYS A 157 -0.43 -7.39 -13.05
C LYS A 157 0.33 -7.93 -11.87
N VAL A 158 1.07 -9.01 -12.05
CA VAL A 158 1.88 -9.55 -10.98
C VAL A 158 3.22 -8.81 -10.85
N SER A 159 3.73 -8.66 -9.63
CA SER A 159 5.14 -8.38 -9.39
C SER A 159 5.98 -9.64 -9.49
N HIS A 160 6.93 -9.66 -10.42
CA HIS A 160 7.89 -10.77 -10.53
C HIS A 160 8.94 -10.81 -9.40
N THR A 161 9.04 -9.75 -8.60
CA THR A 161 10.13 -9.58 -7.62
C THR A 161 9.66 -9.28 -6.19
N LYS A 162 8.35 -9.17 -5.97
CA LYS A 162 7.79 -8.75 -4.68
C LYS A 162 6.79 -9.79 -4.17
N ASP A 163 6.96 -10.22 -2.94
CA ASP A 163 6.03 -11.05 -2.18
C ASP A 163 5.31 -10.23 -1.11
N GLN A 164 4.23 -10.77 -0.56
CA GLN A 164 3.63 -10.28 0.67
C GLN A 164 2.90 -11.43 1.39
N LEU A 165 2.89 -11.34 2.71
CA LEU A 165 2.09 -12.16 3.61
C LEU A 165 1.12 -11.24 4.34
N SER A 166 -0.18 -11.49 4.19
CA SER A 166 -1.23 -10.84 4.98
C SER A 166 -1.63 -11.75 6.13
N LEU A 167 -1.58 -11.23 7.36
CA LEU A 167 -2.14 -11.88 8.55
C LEU A 167 -3.54 -11.28 8.78
N ASN A 168 -4.56 -12.07 8.46
CA ASN A 168 -5.94 -11.61 8.38
C ASN A 168 -6.76 -11.90 9.65
N SER A 169 -6.23 -12.72 10.57
CA SER A 169 -6.84 -13.00 11.87
C SER A 169 -5.85 -12.85 13.02
N MET A 170 -6.37 -12.68 14.24
CA MET A 170 -5.50 -12.63 15.43
C MET A 170 -4.75 -13.93 15.65
N ARG A 171 -5.28 -15.09 15.22
CA ARG A 171 -4.59 -16.39 15.27
C ARG A 171 -3.33 -16.37 14.39
N ALA A 172 -3.39 -15.74 13.21
CA ALA A 172 -2.23 -15.58 12.36
C ALA A 172 -1.24 -14.54 12.91
N VAL A 173 -1.74 -13.46 13.53
CA VAL A 173 -0.90 -12.46 14.21
C VAL A 173 -0.12 -13.08 15.38
N THR A 174 -0.71 -14.02 16.12
CA THR A 174 -0.03 -14.71 17.24
C THR A 174 1.13 -15.61 16.79
N CYS A 175 1.28 -15.88 15.49
CA CYS A 175 2.46 -16.57 14.97
C CYS A 175 3.69 -15.64 14.87
N LEU A 176 3.54 -14.34 15.11
CA LEU A 176 4.66 -13.39 15.17
C LEU A 176 5.21 -13.27 16.60
N SER A 177 6.53 -13.23 16.72
CA SER A 177 7.25 -13.03 17.97
C SER A 177 8.51 -12.19 17.76
N ALA A 178 9.27 -11.96 18.84
CA ALA A 178 10.57 -11.28 18.81
C ALA A 178 10.55 -9.92 18.08
N LEU A 179 9.57 -9.07 18.38
CA LEU A 179 9.43 -7.77 17.74
C LEU A 179 10.65 -6.87 17.99
N ASP A 180 11.29 -6.44 16.91
CA ASP A 180 12.28 -5.36 16.90
C ASP A 180 11.85 -4.20 15.98
N ILE A 181 12.37 -3.00 16.22
CA ILE A 181 12.12 -1.80 15.42
C ILE A 181 13.43 -1.25 14.88
N VAL A 182 13.56 -1.27 13.55
CA VAL A 182 14.71 -0.69 12.85
C VAL A 182 14.28 0.62 12.22
N ALA A 183 14.81 1.74 12.71
CA ALA A 183 14.62 3.06 12.10
C ALA A 183 15.70 3.33 11.05
N PHE A 184 15.32 3.98 9.96
CA PHE A 184 16.24 4.37 8.90
C PHE A 184 16.39 5.89 8.85
N LYS A 185 17.53 6.36 8.35
CA LYS A 185 17.62 7.74 7.91
C LYS A 185 16.61 7.95 6.77
N PRO A 186 15.79 9.00 6.81
CA PRO A 186 15.06 9.44 5.63
C PRO A 186 16.07 9.57 4.50
N GLU A 187 15.86 8.85 3.40
CA GLU A 187 16.80 8.97 2.30
C GLU A 187 16.67 10.37 1.72
N ASP A 188 17.80 11.09 1.67
CA ASP A 188 17.89 12.39 1.03
C ASP A 188 17.52 12.19 -0.45
N ILE A 189 16.32 12.61 -0.79
CA ILE A 189 15.78 12.48 -2.13
C ILE A 189 16.45 13.53 -3.03
N TYR A 190 17.77 13.68 -3.02
CA TYR A 190 18.52 14.45 -4.02
C TYR A 190 18.48 13.80 -5.41
N MET A 191 17.96 12.57 -5.49
CA MET A 191 17.39 12.00 -6.71
C MET A 191 16.10 12.71 -7.18
N LYS A 192 15.47 13.61 -6.41
CA LYS A 192 14.30 14.41 -6.84
C LYS A 192 14.66 15.27 -8.04
N ALA A 193 15.75 16.04 -7.98
CA ALA A 193 16.13 16.90 -9.10
C ALA A 193 16.55 16.09 -10.33
N PHE A 194 17.26 14.98 -10.12
CA PHE A 194 17.73 14.09 -11.20
C PHE A 194 16.58 13.31 -11.87
N LEU A 195 15.67 12.69 -11.09
CA LEU A 195 14.48 12.00 -11.60
C LEU A 195 13.47 12.97 -12.20
N LEU A 196 13.29 14.18 -11.64
CA LEU A 196 12.46 15.22 -12.23
C LEU A 196 13.05 15.72 -13.54
N LYS A 197 14.38 15.88 -13.64
CA LYS A 197 15.07 16.27 -14.88
C LYS A 197 15.01 15.15 -15.92
N GLN A 198 15.08 13.88 -15.54
CA GLN A 198 14.86 12.75 -16.45
C GLN A 198 13.39 12.62 -16.88
N LEU A 199 12.41 12.78 -15.97
CA LEU A 199 10.99 12.81 -16.31
C LEU A 199 10.65 13.99 -17.23
N TRP A 200 11.18 15.18 -16.96
CA TRP A 200 11.01 16.36 -17.81
C TRP A 200 11.66 16.22 -19.18
N ASN A 201 12.91 15.76 -19.25
CA ASN A 201 13.59 15.50 -20.52
C ASN A 201 12.91 14.39 -21.32
N HIS A 202 12.25 13.43 -20.66
CA HIS A 202 11.46 12.39 -21.32
C HIS A 202 10.08 12.89 -21.77
N ILE A 203 9.40 13.74 -20.99
CA ILE A 203 8.12 14.38 -21.37
C ILE A 203 8.31 15.33 -22.57
N GLN A 204 9.46 16.00 -22.67
CA GLN A 204 9.79 16.89 -23.77
C GLN A 204 10.26 16.16 -25.05
N ASN A 205 10.85 14.96 -24.92
CA ASN A 205 11.49 14.26 -26.05
C ASN A 205 10.89 12.88 -26.40
N SER A 206 9.73 12.46 -25.86
CA SER A 206 9.18 11.12 -26.10
C SER A 206 7.67 11.09 -26.32
N GLU A 207 7.26 10.52 -27.45
CA GLU A 207 5.89 10.13 -27.82
C GLU A 207 5.31 8.98 -26.96
N ASN A 208 5.57 8.93 -25.65
CA ASN A 208 5.13 7.83 -24.80
C ASN A 208 3.72 8.05 -24.21
N ALA A 209 2.70 7.55 -24.91
CA ALA A 209 1.27 7.69 -24.58
C ALA A 209 0.81 7.16 -23.20
N ARG A 210 1.58 6.29 -22.52
CA ARG A 210 1.14 5.64 -21.25
C ARG A 210 1.16 6.56 -20.03
N ASN A 211 2.14 7.44 -19.89
CA ASN A 211 2.24 8.33 -18.73
C ASN A 211 1.15 9.41 -18.75
N TYR A 212 0.81 9.91 -19.95
CA TYR A 212 -0.33 10.80 -20.16
C TYR A 212 -1.63 10.17 -19.67
N ARG A 213 -1.84 8.88 -20.01
CA ARG A 213 -3.09 8.21 -19.68
C ARG A 213 -3.35 8.13 -18.18
N PHE A 214 -2.34 7.82 -17.37
CA PHE A 214 -2.50 7.80 -15.91
C PHE A 214 -2.75 9.18 -15.30
N LEU A 215 -2.04 10.21 -15.77
CA LEU A 215 -2.30 11.58 -15.31
C LEU A 215 -3.72 12.03 -15.71
N HIS A 216 -4.19 11.65 -16.89
CA HIS A 216 -5.57 11.87 -17.30
C HIS A 216 -6.57 11.11 -16.41
N GLU A 217 -6.26 9.89 -15.99
CA GLU A 217 -7.09 9.15 -15.04
C GLU A 217 -7.14 9.84 -13.69
N ILE A 218 -6.01 10.26 -13.12
CA ILE A 218 -6.01 11.01 -11.86
C ILE A 218 -6.84 12.29 -12.00
N ARG A 219 -6.67 13.04 -13.11
CA ARG A 219 -7.48 14.24 -13.38
C ARG A 219 -8.97 13.90 -13.44
N ASN A 220 -9.36 12.84 -14.15
CA ASN A 220 -10.77 12.45 -14.27
C ASN A 220 -11.34 12.02 -12.91
N GLU A 221 -10.57 11.29 -12.09
CA GLU A 221 -10.95 10.93 -10.73
C GLU A 221 -11.09 12.17 -9.83
N LEU A 222 -10.19 13.15 -9.94
CA LEU A 222 -10.30 14.43 -9.25
C LEU A 222 -11.59 15.18 -9.61
N MET A 223 -11.96 15.19 -10.90
CA MET A 223 -13.23 15.75 -11.35
C MET A 223 -14.42 15.04 -10.71
N MET A 224 -14.40 13.70 -10.67
CA MET A 224 -15.48 12.89 -10.10
C MET A 224 -15.62 13.04 -8.59
N ILE A 225 -14.51 13.01 -7.85
CA ILE A 225 -14.51 13.02 -6.37
C ILE A 225 -14.75 14.45 -5.85
N GLY A 226 -14.15 15.44 -6.50
CA GLY A 226 -14.18 16.84 -6.05
C GLY A 226 -15.24 17.71 -6.72
N ASN A 227 -16.06 17.16 -7.63
CA ASN A 227 -16.96 17.93 -8.50
C ASN A 227 -16.24 19.09 -9.21
N LEU A 228 -14.98 18.86 -9.63
CA LEU A 228 -14.13 19.88 -10.24
C LEU A 228 -14.35 19.94 -11.76
N THR A 229 -14.20 21.13 -12.33
CA THR A 229 -13.99 21.27 -13.78
C THR A 229 -12.63 20.69 -14.19
N SER A 230 -12.49 20.29 -15.45
CA SER A 230 -11.22 19.78 -16.00
C SER A 230 -10.05 20.75 -15.74
N ARG A 231 -10.28 22.06 -15.91
CA ARG A 231 -9.27 23.10 -15.67
C ARG A 231 -8.85 23.19 -14.20
N GLN A 232 -9.81 23.04 -13.27
CA GLN A 232 -9.51 23.03 -11.84
C GLN A 232 -8.73 21.77 -11.43
N ALA A 233 -9.15 20.60 -11.92
CA ALA A 233 -8.44 19.34 -11.69
C ALA A 233 -7.00 19.38 -12.22
N ASP A 234 -6.80 19.91 -13.43
CA ASP A 234 -5.47 20.09 -14.03
C ASP A 234 -4.60 21.04 -13.20
N LYS A 235 -5.16 22.15 -12.71
CA LYS A 235 -4.44 23.09 -11.85
C LYS A 235 -3.99 22.41 -10.54
N MET A 236 -4.88 21.66 -9.89
CA MET A 236 -4.56 20.94 -8.65
C MET A 236 -3.52 19.84 -8.87
N LEU A 237 -3.66 19.06 -9.94
CA LEU A 237 -2.70 18.01 -10.29
C LEU A 237 -1.31 18.61 -10.54
N ARG A 238 -1.22 19.73 -11.28
CA ARG A 238 0.05 20.45 -11.54
C ARG A 238 0.69 20.98 -10.25
N GLN A 239 -0.09 21.59 -9.35
CA GLN A 239 0.40 22.08 -8.05
C GLN A 239 0.86 20.94 -7.12
N SER A 240 0.25 19.76 -7.24
CA SER A 240 0.65 18.59 -6.47
C SER A 240 1.89 17.92 -7.05
N LEU A 241 2.03 17.91 -8.38
CA LEU A 241 3.23 17.42 -9.07
C LEU A 241 4.47 18.24 -8.74
N THR A 242 4.34 19.55 -8.48
CA THR A 242 5.46 20.38 -8.03
C THR A 242 5.87 20.11 -6.58
N SER A 243 5.03 19.45 -5.79
CA SER A 243 5.28 19.17 -4.37
C SER A 243 5.55 17.68 -4.05
N LEU A 244 5.12 16.74 -4.91
CA LEU A 244 5.25 15.29 -4.70
C LEU A 244 5.73 14.56 -5.97
N PRO A 245 6.88 13.86 -5.95
CA PRO A 245 7.30 13.04 -7.08
C PRO A 245 6.50 11.73 -7.12
N PHE A 246 5.87 11.41 -8.26
CA PHE A 246 5.38 10.06 -8.56
C PHE A 246 6.58 9.14 -8.79
N SER A 247 7.14 8.58 -7.73
CA SER A 247 8.19 7.56 -7.87
C SER A 247 7.58 6.28 -8.45
N SER A 248 8.37 5.52 -9.20
CA SER A 248 7.96 4.21 -9.76
C SER A 248 7.56 3.18 -8.71
N ILE A 249 7.93 3.42 -7.45
CA ILE A 249 7.54 2.61 -6.29
C ILE A 249 6.19 3.06 -5.74
N ILE A 250 5.75 4.31 -5.92
CA ILE A 250 4.45 4.79 -5.41
C ILE A 250 3.31 4.52 -6.42
N MET A 251 3.63 4.15 -7.67
CA MET A 251 2.66 3.77 -8.73
C MET A 251 1.96 2.41 -8.51
N HIS A 252 1.95 1.87 -7.30
CA HIS A 252 1.19 0.66 -6.94
C HIS A 252 -0.29 0.95 -6.60
N GLU A 253 -0.63 2.19 -6.28
CA GLU A 253 -1.99 2.58 -5.88
C GLU A 253 -2.79 3.13 -7.08
N PRO A 254 -4.13 2.95 -7.11
CA PRO A 254 -4.97 3.37 -8.23
C PRO A 254 -5.06 4.89 -8.41
N ALA A 255 -5.42 5.33 -9.61
CA ALA A 255 -5.60 6.76 -9.92
C ALA A 255 -6.56 7.46 -8.94
N ALA A 256 -7.62 6.76 -8.50
CA ALA A 256 -8.52 7.27 -7.47
C ALA A 256 -7.79 7.55 -6.14
N TYR A 257 -6.93 6.64 -5.67
CA TYR A 257 -6.15 6.83 -4.45
C TYR A 257 -5.26 8.09 -4.53
N TRP A 258 -4.63 8.31 -5.69
CA TRP A 258 -3.85 9.50 -5.96
C TRP A 258 -4.69 10.77 -6.06
N ALA A 259 -5.87 10.69 -6.66
CA ALA A 259 -6.82 11.81 -6.68
C ALA A 259 -7.24 12.19 -5.26
N PHE A 260 -7.52 11.23 -4.38
CA PHE A 260 -7.74 11.51 -2.96
C PHE A 260 -6.50 12.13 -2.30
N SER A 261 -5.30 11.61 -2.58
CA SER A 261 -4.04 12.18 -2.06
C SER A 261 -3.86 13.65 -2.45
N VAL A 262 -4.19 14.01 -3.69
CA VAL A 262 -4.11 15.37 -4.22
C VAL A 262 -5.22 16.26 -3.64
N LEU A 263 -6.46 15.78 -3.62
CA LEU A 263 -7.62 16.54 -3.19
C LEU A 263 -7.58 16.88 -1.70
N TYR A 264 -7.18 15.92 -0.87
CA TYR A 264 -7.19 16.05 0.59
C TYR A 264 -5.81 16.40 1.16
N GLY A 265 -4.76 16.27 0.36
CA GLY A 265 -3.37 16.47 0.77
C GLY A 265 -2.94 15.52 1.88
N MET A 266 -1.76 15.79 2.45
CA MET A 266 -1.29 15.16 3.70
C MET A 266 -1.90 15.79 4.95
N ARG A 267 -2.87 16.69 4.80
CA ARG A 267 -3.48 17.44 5.91
C ARG A 267 -4.80 16.85 6.36
N LYS A 268 -5.21 15.71 5.81
CA LYS A 268 -6.46 15.00 6.12
C LYS A 268 -6.25 13.50 5.99
N LEU A 269 -6.99 12.73 6.78
CA LEU A 269 -7.01 11.28 6.72
C LEU A 269 -8.12 10.85 5.78
N TRP A 270 -7.78 10.54 4.53
CA TRP A 270 -8.77 10.39 3.45
C TRP A 270 -9.01 8.94 2.99
N TYR A 271 -8.27 7.96 3.53
CA TYR A 271 -8.32 6.59 3.02
C TYR A 271 -9.70 5.92 3.26
N LYS A 272 -10.44 6.33 4.30
CA LYS A 272 -11.81 5.84 4.55
C LYS A 272 -12.76 6.33 3.47
N GLU A 273 -12.68 7.61 3.12
CA GLU A 273 -13.46 8.22 2.05
C GLU A 273 -13.12 7.58 0.70
N TYR A 274 -11.84 7.28 0.47
CA TYR A 274 -11.40 6.49 -0.68
C TYR A 274 -12.06 5.10 -0.71
N GLU A 275 -12.07 4.35 0.39
CA GLU A 275 -12.68 3.02 0.41
C GLU A 275 -14.20 3.07 0.24
N VAL A 276 -14.88 4.07 0.81
CA VAL A 276 -16.31 4.32 0.59
C VAL A 276 -16.58 4.62 -0.89
N TYR A 277 -15.77 5.48 -1.50
CA TYR A 277 -15.87 5.81 -2.93
C TYR A 277 -15.68 4.56 -3.80
N MET A 278 -14.65 3.76 -3.54
CA MET A 278 -14.37 2.54 -4.31
C MET A 278 -15.49 1.50 -4.17
N LYS A 279 -16.03 1.31 -2.96
CA LYS A 279 -17.19 0.43 -2.75
C LYS A 279 -18.42 0.89 -3.52
N LYS A 280 -18.72 2.19 -3.54
CA LYS A 280 -19.84 2.73 -4.34
C LYS A 280 -19.61 2.53 -5.84
N LYS A 281 -18.40 2.84 -6.32
CA LYS A 281 -18.00 2.70 -7.72
C LYS A 281 -18.13 1.26 -8.24
N HIS A 282 -17.83 0.27 -7.40
CA HIS A 282 -17.93 -1.15 -7.75
C HIS A 282 -19.28 -1.78 -7.42
N GLY A 283 -19.96 -1.32 -6.37
CA GLY A 283 -21.30 -1.79 -5.97
C GLY A 283 -22.42 -1.29 -6.88
N ALA A 284 -22.21 -0.22 -7.65
CA ALA A 284 -23.13 0.29 -8.66
C ALA A 284 -23.10 -0.49 -9.99
N ARG A 285 -22.30 -1.57 -10.10
CA ARG A 285 -22.32 -2.52 -11.23
C ARG A 285 -23.12 -3.78 -10.89
N LYS A 286 -24.36 -3.61 -10.37
CA LYS A 286 -25.35 -4.69 -10.34
C LYS A 286 -26.18 -4.65 -11.61
#